data_AF-A0A3P3ZMZ3-F1
#
_entry.id   AF-A0A3P3ZMZ3-F1
#
_cell.length_a   1.000
_cell.length_b   1.000
_cell.length_c   1.000
_cell.angle_alpha   90.00
_cell.angle_beta   90.00
_cell.angle_gamma   90.00
#
_symmetry.space_group_name_H-M   'P 1'
#
loop_
_entity.id
_entity.type
_entity.pdbx_description
1 polymer ?
#
loop_
_entity_poly.entity_id
_entity_poly.type
_entity_poly.pdbx_seq_one_letter_code
_entity_poly.pdbx_strand_id
1 'polypeptide(L)'
;MWFVSHWVHYHLEEFQSIAASKATTMGHIQRGHLKSAMTICPDQDALKEFDCVMAPLIDEAIHNELESRSLAALRDTLLPKLVSGELRVKDAARIAGAVI
;
A
#
# COMPACT_ATOMS: atom_id res chain seq x y z
N MET A 1 -3.82 -5.80 12.52
CA MET A 1 -4.67 -5.72 11.29
C MET A 1 -4.00 -6.34 10.05
N TRP A 2 -2.67 -6.50 10.06
CA TRP A 2 -1.87 -7.06 8.95
C TRP A 2 -2.27 -8.48 8.51
N PHE A 3 -2.59 -9.36 9.46
CA PHE A 3 -2.87 -10.77 9.18
C PHE A 3 -4.04 -10.96 8.20
N VAL A 4 -5.14 -10.25 8.43
CA VAL A 4 -6.33 -10.31 7.55
C VAL A 4 -6.00 -9.73 6.18
N SER A 5 -5.29 -8.60 6.13
CA SER A 5 -4.87 -7.98 4.87
C SER A 5 -4.03 -8.94 4.03
N HIS A 6 -3.06 -9.62 4.66
CA HIS A 6 -2.19 -10.56 3.96
C HIS A 6 -2.95 -11.79 3.44
N TRP A 7 -3.89 -12.33 4.23
CA TRP A 7 -4.74 -13.43 3.76
C TRP A 7 -5.69 -13.04 2.64
N VAL A 8 -6.24 -11.82 2.67
CA VAL A 8 -7.04 -11.30 1.55
C VAL A 8 -6.19 -11.23 0.29
N HIS A 9 -4.95 -10.73 0.38
CA HIS A 9 -4.04 -10.67 -0.77
C HIS A 9 -3.66 -12.06 -1.29
N TYR A 10 -3.45 -13.03 -0.40
CA TYR A 10 -3.18 -14.41 -0.80
C TYR A 10 -4.32 -14.99 -1.65
N HIS A 11 -5.57 -14.78 -1.24
CA HIS A 11 -6.75 -15.30 -1.97
C HIS A 11 -7.15 -14.43 -3.16
N LEU A 12 -6.56 -13.24 -3.31
CA LEU A 12 -6.98 -12.26 -4.31
C LEU A 12 -6.75 -12.77 -5.74
N GLU A 13 -5.66 -13.47 -5.99
CA GLU A 13 -5.35 -14.04 -7.31
C GLU A 13 -6.42 -15.05 -7.74
N GLU A 14 -6.83 -15.94 -6.84
CA GLU A 14 -7.92 -16.88 -7.08
C GLU A 14 -9.24 -16.16 -7.35
N PHE A 15 -9.55 -15.13 -6.55
CA PHE A 15 -10.77 -14.33 -6.75
C PHE A 15 -10.78 -13.60 -8.10
N GLN A 16 -9.65 -13.07 -8.54
CA GLN A 16 -9.51 -12.44 -9.85
C GLN A 16 -9.71 -13.45 -10.98
N SER A 17 -9.12 -14.64 -10.85
CA SER A 17 -9.30 -15.74 -11.82
C SER A 17 -10.77 -16.17 -11.93
N ILE A 18 -11.44 -16.36 -10.79
CA ILE A 18 -12.85 -16.71 -10.76
C ILE A 18 -13.70 -15.60 -11.40
N ALA A 19 -13.43 -14.34 -11.08
CA ALA A 19 -14.15 -13.20 -11.66
C ALA A 19 -13.95 -13.11 -13.18
N ALA A 20 -12.73 -13.33 -13.66
CA ALA A 20 -12.38 -13.31 -15.08
C ALA A 20 -13.01 -14.46 -15.87
N SER A 21 -13.15 -15.63 -15.26
CA SER A 21 -13.82 -16.79 -15.89
C SER A 21 -15.31 -16.60 -16.13
N LYS A 22 -15.93 -15.60 -15.48
CA LYS A 22 -17.34 -15.30 -15.68
C LYS A 22 -17.52 -14.45 -16.94
N ALA A 23 -18.25 -14.99 -17.93
CA ALA A 23 -18.62 -14.29 -19.17
C ALA A 23 -19.69 -13.19 -18.93
N THR A 24 -19.42 -12.30 -17.97
CA THR A 24 -20.28 -11.17 -17.57
C THR A 24 -19.48 -9.88 -17.68
N THR A 25 -20.10 -8.80 -18.12
CA THR A 25 -19.46 -7.47 -18.27
C THR A 25 -18.77 -6.98 -16.99
N MET A 26 -19.25 -7.42 -15.81
CA MET A 26 -18.57 -7.24 -14.54
C MET A 26 -18.31 -8.59 -13.87
N GLY A 27 -17.06 -9.05 -13.94
CA GLY A 27 -16.60 -10.22 -13.19
C GLY A 27 -16.86 -10.05 -11.69
N HIS A 28 -17.36 -11.10 -11.04
CA HIS A 28 -17.69 -11.07 -9.62
C HIS A 28 -17.47 -12.44 -8.99
N ILE A 29 -17.12 -12.44 -7.70
CA ILE A 29 -17.12 -13.63 -6.86
C ILE A 29 -18.44 -13.76 -6.09
N GLN A 30 -18.77 -14.98 -5.66
CA GLN A 30 -19.94 -15.26 -4.84
C GLN A 30 -19.53 -15.48 -3.39
N ARG A 31 -20.49 -15.38 -2.45
CA ARG A 31 -20.23 -15.67 -1.02
C ARG A 31 -19.65 -17.07 -0.78
N GLY A 32 -19.96 -18.03 -1.67
CA GLY A 32 -19.37 -19.37 -1.62
C GLY A 32 -17.84 -19.34 -1.74
N HIS A 33 -17.29 -18.49 -2.61
CA HIS A 33 -15.84 -18.35 -2.78
C HIS A 33 -15.18 -17.72 -1.54
N LEU A 34 -15.88 -16.80 -0.87
CA LEU A 34 -15.40 -16.26 0.42
C LEU A 34 -15.39 -17.34 1.51
N LYS A 35 -16.36 -18.27 1.49
CA LYS A 35 -16.41 -19.38 2.44
C LYS A 35 -15.37 -20.47 2.15
N SER A 36 -14.87 -20.58 0.92
CA SER A 36 -13.80 -21.53 0.57
C SER A 36 -12.41 -20.97 0.83
N ALA A 37 -12.26 -19.65 0.92
CA ALA A 37 -11.02 -18.96 1.25
C ALA A 37 -10.68 -19.12 2.75
N MET A 38 -10.21 -20.31 3.11
CA MET A 38 -9.84 -20.65 4.48
C MET A 38 -8.48 -20.07 4.88
N THR A 39 -8.29 -19.89 6.17
CA THR A 39 -7.07 -19.38 6.78
C THR A 39 -6.68 -20.26 7.97
N ILE A 40 -5.39 -20.40 8.20
CA ILE A 40 -4.87 -20.96 9.45
C ILE A 40 -4.84 -19.81 10.45
N CYS A 41 -5.90 -19.71 11.25
CA CYS A 41 -5.99 -18.69 12.31
C CYS A 41 -5.18 -19.17 13.53
N PRO A 42 -4.07 -18.49 13.89
CA PRO A 42 -3.36 -18.80 15.13
C PRO A 42 -4.24 -18.47 16.34
N ASP A 43 -3.89 -19.00 17.51
CA ASP A 43 -4.53 -18.57 18.76
C ASP A 43 -4.24 -17.09 19.04
N GLN A 44 -5.02 -16.51 19.97
CA GLN A 44 -4.96 -15.08 20.25
C GLN A 44 -3.62 -14.64 20.83
N ASP A 45 -2.91 -15.51 21.55
CA ASP A 45 -1.68 -15.14 22.23
C ASP A 45 -0.51 -15.16 21.25
N ALA A 46 -0.44 -16.19 20.40
CA ALA A 46 0.45 -16.21 19.24
C ALA A 46 0.20 -14.99 18.34
N LEU A 47 -1.06 -14.67 18.03
CA LEU A 47 -1.37 -13.52 17.19
C LEU A 47 -0.85 -12.20 17.78
N LYS A 48 -0.96 -12.00 19.10
CA LYS A 48 -0.41 -10.80 19.79
C LYS A 48 1.11 -10.76 19.72
N GLU A 49 1.79 -11.88 19.96
CA GLU A 49 3.25 -11.94 19.88
C GLU A 49 3.75 -11.60 18.48
N PHE A 50 3.10 -12.12 17.44
CA PHE A 50 3.42 -11.76 16.06
C PHE A 50 3.07 -10.31 15.74
N ASP A 51 1.97 -9.77 16.29
CA ASP A 51 1.57 -8.37 16.06
C ASP A 51 2.63 -7.38 16.57
N CYS A 52 3.30 -7.68 17.70
CA CYS A 52 4.41 -6.87 18.21
C CYS A 52 5.58 -6.72 17.23
N VAL A 53 5.76 -7.66 16.31
CA VAL A 53 6.82 -7.63 15.29
C VAL A 53 6.29 -7.13 13.96
N MET A 54 5.14 -7.63 13.52
CA MET A 54 4.61 -7.38 12.18
C MET A 54 3.96 -6.00 12.04
N ALA A 55 3.29 -5.50 13.08
CA ALA A 55 2.65 -4.18 13.05
C ALA A 55 3.66 -3.05 12.77
N PRO A 56 4.76 -2.88 13.53
CA PRO A 56 5.69 -1.78 13.29
C PRO A 56 6.35 -1.86 11.90
N LEU A 57 6.66 -3.06 11.41
CA LEU A 57 7.24 -3.24 10.07
C LEU A 57 6.30 -2.79 8.96
N ILE A 58 5.01 -3.06 9.11
CA ILE A 58 4.00 -2.66 8.12
C ILE A 58 3.73 -1.17 8.20
N ASP A 59 3.66 -0.62 9.42
CA ASP A 59 3.50 0.82 9.61
C ASP A 59 4.67 1.60 9.01
N GLU A 60 5.91 1.12 9.20
CA GLU A 60 7.11 1.70 8.59
C GLU A 60 7.09 1.58 7.06
N ALA A 61 6.70 0.42 6.52
CA ALA A 61 6.56 0.24 5.08
C ALA A 61 5.53 1.21 4.48
N ILE A 62 4.39 1.41 5.14
CA ILE A 62 3.36 2.37 4.73
C ILE A 62 3.91 3.80 4.80
N HIS A 63 4.61 4.15 5.87
CA HIS A 63 5.20 5.47 6.04
C HIS A 63 6.19 5.79 4.92
N ASN A 64 7.11 4.85 4.64
CA ASN A 64 8.12 5.00 3.61
C ASN A 64 7.49 5.15 2.21
N GLU A 65 6.42 4.41 1.93
CA GLU A 65 5.69 4.53 0.67
C GLU A 65 5.01 5.91 0.52
N LEU A 66 4.41 6.43 1.59
CA LEU A 66 3.80 7.76 1.60
C LEU A 66 4.84 8.88 1.47
N GLU A 67 5.97 8.75 2.15
CA GLU A 67 7.08 9.69 2.05
C GLU A 67 7.68 9.67 0.64
N SER A 68 7.95 8.48 0.09
CA SER A 68 8.44 8.31 -1.28
C SER A 68 7.54 8.99 -2.31
N ARG A 69 6.21 8.83 -2.20
CA ARG A 69 5.24 9.53 -3.06
C ARG A 69 5.30 11.05 -2.90
N SER A 70 5.42 11.53 -1.67
CA SER A 70 5.52 12.96 -1.37
C SER A 70 6.80 13.56 -1.95
N LEU A 71 7.93 12.88 -1.81
CA LEU A 71 9.22 13.26 -2.37
C LEU A 71 9.21 13.23 -3.90
N ALA A 72 8.58 12.22 -4.52
CA ALA A 72 8.40 12.15 -5.97
C ALA A 72 7.56 13.32 -6.48
N ALA A 73 6.45 13.64 -5.83
CA ALA A 73 5.60 14.78 -6.19
C ALA A 73 6.34 16.12 -6.01
N LEU A 74 7.12 16.26 -4.94
CA LEU A 74 7.95 17.44 -4.73
C LEU A 74 9.00 17.59 -5.83
N ARG A 75 9.71 16.51 -6.18
CA ARG A 75 10.66 16.48 -7.30
C ARG A 75 9.99 16.91 -8.60
N ASP A 76 8.85 16.32 -8.94
CA ASP A 76 8.15 16.58 -10.20
C ASP A 76 7.60 18.02 -10.26
N THR A 77 7.33 18.63 -9.11
CA THR A 77 6.93 20.04 -9.01
C THR A 77 8.11 21.00 -9.12
N LEU A 78 9.25 20.69 -8.49
CA LEU A 78 10.40 21.58 -8.42
C LEU A 78 11.28 21.50 -9.67
N LEU A 79 11.47 20.30 -10.23
CA LEU A 79 12.42 20.05 -11.31
C LEU A 79 12.15 20.91 -12.56
N PRO A 80 10.91 21.06 -13.06
CA PRO A 80 10.64 21.92 -14.21
C PRO A 80 11.02 23.38 -13.96
N LYS A 81 10.73 23.92 -12.77
CA LYS A 81 11.00 25.31 -12.38
C LYS A 81 12.49 25.58 -12.15
N LEU A 82 13.22 24.58 -11.68
CA LEU A 82 14.67 24.63 -11.53
C LEU A 82 15.36 24.63 -12.89
N VAL A 83 14.90 23.77 -13.81
CA VAL A 83 15.45 23.68 -15.18
C VAL A 83 15.12 24.92 -16.01
N SER A 84 13.92 25.49 -15.89
CA SER A 84 13.57 26.76 -16.56
C SER A 84 14.28 27.98 -15.96
N GLY A 85 14.87 27.83 -14.77
CA GLY A 85 15.52 28.92 -14.04
C GLY A 85 14.54 29.89 -13.39
N GLU A 86 13.24 29.59 -13.35
CA GLU A 86 12.23 30.35 -12.61
C GLU A 86 12.42 30.24 -11.10
N LEU A 87 12.99 29.13 -10.63
CA LEU A 87 13.30 28.88 -9.23
C LEU A 87 14.82 28.72 -9.05
N ARG A 88 15.39 29.41 -8.05
CA ARG A 88 16.81 29.23 -7.67
C ARG A 88 16.91 28.14 -6.61
N VAL A 89 18.04 27.43 -6.60
CA VAL A 89 18.30 26.32 -5.67
C VAL A 89 18.16 26.74 -4.20
N LYS A 90 18.61 27.95 -3.84
CA LYS A 90 18.47 28.48 -2.47
C LYS A 90 17.00 28.65 -2.04
N ASP A 91 16.14 29.06 -2.96
CA ASP A 91 14.70 29.22 -2.71
C ASP A 91 13.99 27.88 -2.65
N ALA A 92 14.38 26.93 -3.52
CA ALA A 92 13.87 25.56 -3.48
C ALA A 92 14.21 24.84 -2.17
N ALA A 93 15.43 24.99 -1.66
CA ALA A 93 15.86 24.39 -0.39
C ALA A 93 15.02 24.90 0.81
N ARG A 94 14.63 26.18 0.80
CA ARG A 94 13.74 26.76 1.81
C ARG A 94 12.32 26.20 1.74
N ILE A 95 11.81 25.91 0.54
CA ILE A 95 10.49 25.32 0.33
C ILE A 95 10.49 23.85 0.77
N ALA A 96 11.51 23.08 0.38
CA ALA A 96 11.63 21.66 0.74
C ALA A 96 11.80 21.45 2.26
N GLY A 97 12.65 22.25 2.91
CA GLY A 97 12.87 22.16 4.36
C GLY A 97 11.72 22.67 5.25
N ALA A 98 10.62 23.16 4.66
CA ALA A 98 9.40 23.51 5.38
C ALA A 98 8.30 22.43 5.27
N VAL A 99 8.52 21.41 4.42
CA VAL A 99 7.57 20.32 4.14
C VAL A 99 7.97 19.03 4.88
N ILE A 100 9.22 18.94 5.33
CA ILE A 100 9.78 17.89 6.20
C ILE A 100 9.98 18.49 7.58
#